data_AF-B6T2F5-F1
#
_entry.id   AF-B6T2F5-F1
#
_cell.length_a   1.000
_cell.length_b   1.000
_cell.length_c   1.000
_cell.angle_alpha   90.00
_cell.angle_beta   90.00
_cell.angle_gamma   90.00
#
_symmetry.space_group_name_H-M   'P 1'
#
loop_
_entity.id
_entity.type
_entity.pdbx_description
1 polymer ?
#
loop_
_entity_poly.entity_id
_entity_poly.type
_entity_poly.pdbx_seq_one_letter_code
_entity_poly.pdbx_strand_id
1 'polypeptide(L)'
;MDTSAAMTMDHHRAAPSLSTEEKRRIERVARCVARDRDGGDLTEKLLLRLLGLTRNARRWGFLAPDHPLHPYYLQHKVSERCRILRPRHAAADRR
;
A
#
# COMPACT_ATOMS: atom_id res chain seq x y z
N MET A 1 -42.54 13.81 2.53
CA MET A 1 -42.78 12.37 2.74
C MET A 1 -41.61 11.64 2.13
N ASP A 2 -40.70 11.27 3.01
CA ASP A 2 -39.49 10.50 2.81
C ASP A 2 -39.76 9.15 2.12
N THR A 3 -38.79 8.63 1.37
CA THR A 3 -38.35 7.24 1.49
C THR A 3 -37.07 6.97 0.68
N SER A 4 -36.00 6.68 1.43
CA SER A 4 -35.10 5.55 1.19
C SER A 4 -34.34 5.47 -0.14
N ALA A 5 -33.17 6.11 -0.19
CA ALA A 5 -32.02 5.59 -0.92
C ALA A 5 -30.70 5.86 -0.16
N ALA A 6 -30.73 5.62 1.15
CA ALA A 6 -29.54 5.47 1.97
C ALA A 6 -29.22 3.98 2.08
N MET A 7 -28.64 3.39 1.04
CA MET A 7 -28.09 2.04 1.13
C MET A 7 -26.64 2.04 0.65
N THR A 8 -25.76 1.97 1.66
CA THR A 8 -24.49 1.24 1.66
C THR A 8 -23.31 1.78 0.84
N MET A 9 -23.01 3.08 0.98
CA MET A 9 -21.60 3.52 0.95
C MET A 9 -20.92 3.25 2.30
N ASP A 10 -20.97 2.01 2.76
CA ASP A 10 -20.20 1.51 3.91
C ASP A 10 -19.11 0.57 3.37
N HIS A 11 -18.24 1.12 2.53
CA HIS A 11 -17.00 0.46 2.09
C HIS A 11 -15.76 1.04 2.80
N HIS A 12 -15.97 1.91 3.79
CA HIS A 12 -15.04 2.04 4.91
C HIS A 12 -15.20 0.84 5.85
N ARG A 13 -15.12 -0.37 5.28
CA ARG A 13 -15.01 -1.61 6.04
C ARG A 13 -13.82 -1.40 6.97
N ALA A 14 -14.14 -1.17 8.23
CA ALA A 14 -13.22 -0.79 9.28
C ALA A 14 -11.98 -1.66 9.15
N ALA A 15 -10.89 -1.06 8.64
CA ALA A 15 -9.60 -1.71 8.73
C ALA A 15 -9.43 -2.03 10.22
N PRO A 16 -9.21 -3.30 10.61
CA PRO A 16 -8.95 -3.63 12.02
C PRO A 16 -7.90 -2.63 12.50
N SER A 17 -8.17 -1.95 13.61
CA SER A 17 -7.38 -0.80 14.06
C SER A 17 -5.91 -1.17 14.13
N LEU A 18 -5.18 -0.90 13.04
CA LEU A 18 -3.81 -1.37 12.88
C LEU A 18 -2.97 -0.70 13.96
N SER A 19 -2.13 -1.48 14.63
CA SER A 19 -1.15 -0.88 15.52
C SER A 19 -0.23 0.04 14.73
N THR A 20 0.30 1.07 15.39
CA THR A 20 1.25 2.00 14.78
C THR A 20 2.45 1.28 14.16
N GLU A 21 2.89 0.18 14.77
CA GLU A 21 3.99 -0.63 14.26
C GLU A 21 3.61 -1.40 12.98
N GLU A 22 2.39 -1.94 12.90
CA GLU A 22 1.90 -2.59 11.68
C GLU A 22 1.77 -1.62 10.52
N LYS A 23 1.24 -0.41 10.78
CA LYS A 23 1.18 0.65 9.76
C LYS A 23 2.57 1.00 9.26
N ARG A 24 3.50 1.30 10.17
CA ARG A 24 4.89 1.64 9.82
C ARG A 24 5.57 0.53 9.02
N ARG A 25 5.32 -0.73 9.37
CA ARG A 25 5.86 -1.89 8.64
C ARG A 25 5.33 -1.93 7.21
N ILE A 26 4.01 -1.83 7.02
CA ILE A 26 3.39 -1.86 5.69
C ILE A 26 3.90 -0.70 4.83
N GLU A 27 3.93 0.50 5.39
CA GLU A 27 4.42 1.69 4.69
C GLU A 27 5.90 1.58 4.29
N ARG A 28 6.76 1.02 5.15
CA ARG A 28 8.18 0.78 4.81
C ARG A 28 8.31 -0.15 3.63
N VAL A 29 7.58 -1.27 3.64
CA VAL A 29 7.59 -2.24 2.54
C VAL A 29 7.05 -1.60 1.26
N ALA A 30 5.94 -0.87 1.35
CA ALA A 30 5.36 -0.15 0.22
C ALA A 30 6.36 0.85 -0.41
N ARG A 31 7.10 1.61 0.41
CA ARG A 31 8.13 2.53 -0.07
C ARG A 31 9.30 1.82 -0.74
N CYS A 32 9.78 0.72 -0.16
CA CYS A 32 10.86 -0.06 -0.74
C CYS A 32 10.47 -0.61 -2.11
N VAL A 33 9.27 -1.20 -2.20
CA VAL A 33 8.74 -1.75 -3.46
C VAL A 33 8.53 -0.64 -4.49
N ALA A 34 7.90 0.48 -4.11
CA ALA A 34 7.61 1.57 -5.05
C ALA A 34 8.86 2.25 -5.66
N ARG A 35 10.03 2.13 -5.00
CA ARG A 35 11.31 2.71 -5.46
C ARG A 35 12.12 1.82 -6.37
N ASP A 36 11.72 0.56 -6.52
CA ASP A 36 12.37 -0.36 -7.44
C ASP A 36 12.23 0.18 -8.88
N ARG A 37 13.33 0.15 -9.64
CA ARG A 37 13.44 0.83 -10.95
C ARG A 37 12.43 0.32 -11.97
N ASP A 38 12.04 -0.95 -11.86
CA ASP A 38 11.05 -1.59 -12.73
C ASP A 38 9.62 -1.46 -12.19
N GLY A 39 9.38 -0.52 -11.27
CA GLY A 39 8.06 -0.26 -10.74
C GLY A 39 7.61 -1.12 -9.56
N GLY A 40 8.53 -1.87 -8.96
CA GLY A 40 8.24 -2.71 -7.80
C GLY A 40 7.99 -4.16 -8.12
N ASP A 41 7.84 -4.53 -9.40
CA ASP A 41 7.45 -5.87 -9.81
C ASP A 41 8.46 -6.94 -9.36
N LEU A 42 9.77 -6.68 -9.49
CA LEU A 42 10.78 -7.65 -9.11
C LEU A 42 10.86 -7.81 -7.58
N THR A 43 10.92 -6.68 -6.87
CA THR A 43 10.97 -6.67 -5.40
C THR A 43 9.73 -7.33 -4.79
N GLU A 44 8.54 -7.02 -5.31
CA GLU A 44 7.28 -7.59 -4.84
C GLU A 44 7.19 -9.09 -5.12
N LYS A 45 7.59 -9.55 -6.32
CA LYS A 45 7.67 -10.99 -6.66
C LYS A 45 8.64 -11.74 -5.75
N LEU A 46 9.79 -11.15 -5.43
CA LEU A 46 10.77 -11.76 -4.52
C LEU A 46 10.17 -11.91 -3.12
N LEU A 47 9.54 -10.86 -2.60
CA LEU A 47 8.92 -10.90 -1.27
C LEU A 47 7.75 -11.90 -1.21
N LEU A 48 6.95 -12.01 -2.27
CA LEU A 48 5.91 -13.04 -2.38
C LEU A 48 6.48 -14.46 -2.40
N ARG A 49 7.58 -14.70 -3.14
CA ARG A 49 8.28 -16.00 -3.11
C ARG A 49 8.83 -16.31 -1.72
N LEU A 50 9.46 -15.34 -1.07
CA LEU A 50 9.98 -15.50 0.29
C LEU A 50 8.86 -15.74 1.30
N LEU A 51 7.68 -15.12 1.12
CA LEU A 51 6.50 -15.40 1.93
C LEU A 51 6.07 -16.87 1.78
N GLY A 52 6.06 -17.40 0.55
CA GLY A 52 5.75 -18.81 0.29
C GLY A 52 6.74 -19.77 0.97
N LEU A 53 8.03 -19.45 0.92
CA LEU A 53 9.09 -20.28 1.53
C LEU A 53 9.10 -20.22 3.06
N THR A 54 8.96 -19.02 3.62
CA THR A 54 9.11 -18.79 5.08
C THR A 54 7.79 -18.93 5.84
N ARG A 55 6.66 -18.97 5.12
CA ARG A 55 5.30 -18.93 5.69
C ARG A 55 5.09 -17.76 6.68
N ASN A 56 5.85 -16.67 6.52
CA ASN A 56 5.88 -15.54 7.45
C ASN A 56 4.74 -14.54 7.17
N ALA A 57 3.51 -15.05 7.16
CA ALA A 57 2.30 -14.27 6.89
C ALA A 57 2.11 -13.12 7.89
N ARG A 58 2.57 -13.28 9.13
CA ARG A 58 2.47 -12.23 10.15
C ARG A 58 3.25 -10.96 9.77
N ARG A 59 4.42 -11.10 9.15
CA ARG A 59 5.27 -9.95 8.82
C ARG A 59 4.89 -9.29 7.51
N TRP A 60 4.71 -10.07 6.44
CA TRP A 60 4.51 -9.56 5.08
C TRP A 60 3.32 -10.21 4.35
N GLY A 61 2.41 -10.87 5.07
CA GLY A 61 1.23 -11.51 4.48
C GLY A 61 0.33 -10.56 3.69
N PHE A 62 0.36 -9.27 4.01
CA PHE A 62 -0.34 -8.22 3.27
C PHE A 62 0.10 -8.04 1.81
N LEU A 63 1.21 -8.65 1.40
CA LEU A 63 1.60 -8.71 0.00
C LEU A 63 0.68 -9.61 -0.83
N ALA A 64 0.06 -10.60 -0.20
CA ALA A 64 -0.86 -11.51 -0.88
C ALA A 64 -2.20 -10.82 -1.18
N PRO A 65 -2.78 -10.98 -2.39
CA PRO A 65 -4.01 -10.27 -2.80
C PRO A 65 -5.24 -10.57 -1.95
N ASP A 66 -5.30 -11.75 -1.35
CA ASP A 66 -6.37 -12.24 -0.48
C ASP A 66 -6.28 -11.70 0.96
N HIS A 67 -5.16 -11.06 1.32
CA HIS A 67 -4.96 -10.56 2.67
C HIS A 67 -5.81 -9.30 2.94
N PRO A 68 -6.46 -9.16 4.11
CA PRO A 68 -7.35 -8.03 4.41
C PRO A 68 -6.65 -6.65 4.37
N LEU A 69 -5.33 -6.63 4.58
CA LEU A 69 -4.51 -5.40 4.54
C LEU A 69 -3.87 -5.12 3.17
N HIS A 70 -4.11 -5.97 2.18
CA HIS A 70 -3.59 -5.79 0.83
C HIS A 70 -4.02 -4.46 0.19
N PRO A 71 -5.29 -4.02 0.30
CA PRO A 71 -5.70 -2.72 -0.25
C PRO A 71 -4.95 -1.54 0.38
N TYR A 72 -4.70 -1.59 1.69
CA TYR A 72 -3.95 -0.56 2.41
C TYR A 72 -2.49 -0.50 1.93
N TYR A 73 -1.84 -1.66 1.79
CA TYR A 73 -0.50 -1.76 1.21
C TYR A 73 -0.46 -1.17 -0.22
N LEU A 74 -1.41 -1.56 -1.08
CA LEU A 74 -1.48 -1.12 -2.47
C LEU A 74 -1.65 0.39 -2.58
N GLN A 75 -2.54 0.98 -1.78
CA GLN A 75 -2.76 2.42 -1.73
C GLN A 75 -1.46 3.18 -1.41
N HIS A 76 -0.71 2.72 -0.41
CA HIS A 76 0.57 3.33 -0.05
C HIS A 76 1.64 3.13 -1.12
N LYS A 77 1.70 1.95 -1.76
CA LYS A 77 2.64 1.67 -2.86
C LYS A 77 2.39 2.62 -4.04
N VAL A 78 1.14 2.75 -4.47
CA VAL A 78 0.74 3.64 -5.58
C VAL A 78 1.01 5.10 -5.20
N SER A 79 0.66 5.52 -3.99
CA SER A 79 0.90 6.88 -3.51
C SER A 79 2.40 7.25 -3.54
N GLU A 80 3.28 6.37 -3.05
CA GLU A 80 4.74 6.61 -3.11
C GLU A 80 5.24 6.62 -4.56
N ARG A 81 4.72 5.75 -5.42
CA ARG A 81 5.11 5.72 -6.85
C ARG A 81 4.68 7.00 -7.58
N CYS A 82 3.46 7.48 -7.33
CA CYS A 82 3.01 8.77 -7.83
C CYS A 82 3.87 9.93 -7.31
N ARG A 83 4.34 9.87 -6.06
CA ARG A 83 5.25 10.86 -5.49
C ARG A 83 6.62 10.84 -6.17
N ILE A 84 7.15 9.67 -6.51
CA ILE A 84 8.44 9.51 -7.21
C ILE A 84 8.35 10.03 -8.65
N LEU A 85 7.25 9.71 -9.33
CA LEU A 85 7.02 10.11 -10.72
C LEU A 85 6.61 11.57 -10.85
N ARG A 86 6.07 12.19 -9.80
CA ARG A 86 5.71 13.61 -9.83
C ARG A 86 6.97 14.41 -10.15
N PRO A 87 6.97 15.21 -11.23
CA PRO A 87 8.04 16.14 -11.49
C PRO A 87 8.14 17.03 -10.24
N ARG A 88 9.26 16.93 -9.52
CA ARG A 88 9.66 18.06 -8.70
C ARG A 88 9.88 19.16 -9.72
N HIS A 89 8.97 20.11 -9.82
CA HIS A 89 9.35 21.42 -10.32
C HIS A 89 10.58 21.77 -9.51
N ALA A 90 11.75 21.66 -10.16
CA ALA A 90 12.97 22.20 -9.63
C ALA A 90 12.62 23.60 -9.20
N ALA A 91 13.06 23.98 -7.99
CA ALA A 91 13.06 25.36 -7.59
C ALA A 91 13.81 26.15 -8.68
N ALA A 92 13.05 26.63 -9.66
CA ALA A 92 13.44 27.54 -10.70
C ALA A 92 12.62 28.78 -10.41
N ASP A 93 13.34 29.88 -10.21
CA ASP A 93 12.91 31.21 -9.77
C ASP A 93 12.46 31.26 -8.31
N ARG A 94 13.24 31.86 -7.41
CA ARG A 94 13.71 33.25 -7.51
C ARG A 94 15.12 33.41 -6.95
N ARG A 95 16.04 33.81 -7.83
CA ARG A 95 17.11 34.76 -7.48
C ARG A 95 16.49 36.12 -7.19
#